data_AF-A0A2V8MFG1-F1
#
_entry.id   AF-A0A2V8MFG1-F1
#
_cell.length_a   1.000
_cell.length_b   1.000
_cell.length_c   1.000
_cell.angle_alpha   90.00
_cell.angle_beta   90.00
_cell.angle_gamma   90.00
#
_symmetry.space_group_name_H-M   'P 1'
#
loop_
_entity.id
_entity.type
_entity.pdbx_description
1 polymer ?
#
loop_
_entity_poly.entity_id
_entity_poly.type
_entity_poly.pdbx_seq_one_letter_code
_entity_poly.pdbx_strand_id
1 'polypeptide(L)'
;VYSRYKFATPLANGSKTFGMWVPTTDPSGSGLIANVRFNGQEGAAPNAPNHSHLGVLGVTGFLMKDTTANPLDYVEGGKWNRRREELSEWLDSTNPDLSAFAKRGGRVIVAIGTNDSLASPGAQLDYYQSVLDKMGRASVDEFARFYVIPQTGHGLT
;
A
#
# COMPACT_ATOMS: atom_id res chain seq x y z
N VAL A 1 -13.30 13.87 1.00
CA VAL A 1 -13.06 13.60 2.44
C VAL A 1 -12.18 12.36 2.53
N TYR A 2 -11.04 12.44 3.20
CA TYR A 2 -10.13 11.30 3.38
C TYR A 2 -10.77 10.27 4.33
N SER A 3 -10.86 9.02 3.90
CA SER A 3 -11.33 7.91 4.74
C SER A 3 -10.48 6.68 4.50
N ARG A 4 -10.13 5.99 5.59
CA ARG A 4 -9.46 4.68 5.51
C ARG A 4 -10.39 3.66 4.87
N TYR A 5 -9.85 2.78 4.04
CA TYR A 5 -10.55 1.59 3.60
C TYR A 5 -10.61 0.60 4.75
N LYS A 6 -11.78 0.05 5.07
CA LYS A 6 -11.95 -0.98 6.11
C LYS A 6 -11.91 -2.35 5.45
N PHE A 7 -11.03 -3.21 5.91
CA PHE A 7 -10.98 -4.57 5.41
C PHE A 7 -12.18 -5.38 5.88
N ALA A 8 -12.68 -6.29 5.03
CA ALA A 8 -13.74 -7.23 5.39
C ALA A 8 -13.28 -8.22 6.47
N THR A 9 -12.01 -8.62 6.41
CA THR A 9 -11.32 -9.48 7.37
C THR A 9 -10.00 -8.83 7.76
N PRO A 10 -9.61 -8.82 9.06
CA PRO A 10 -8.32 -8.29 9.46
C PRO A 10 -7.17 -9.04 8.82
N LEU A 11 -6.07 -8.33 8.56
CA LEU A 11 -4.82 -8.85 8.04
C LEU A 11 -3.80 -9.07 9.17
N ALA A 12 -2.60 -9.54 8.81
CA ALA A 12 -1.51 -9.80 9.75
C ALA A 12 -1.25 -8.60 10.67
N ASN A 13 -0.76 -8.92 11.88
CA ASN A 13 -0.52 -7.93 12.95
C ASN A 13 -1.78 -7.17 13.39
N GLY A 14 -2.97 -7.70 13.09
CA GLY A 14 -4.25 -7.11 13.49
C GLY A 14 -4.65 -5.89 12.67
N SER A 15 -4.09 -5.71 11.47
CA SER A 15 -4.42 -4.59 10.59
C SER A 15 -5.87 -4.69 10.10
N LYS A 16 -6.68 -3.68 10.41
CA LYS A 16 -8.13 -3.64 10.09
C LYS A 16 -8.46 -2.66 8.97
N THR A 17 -7.52 -1.81 8.60
CA THR A 17 -7.74 -0.72 7.66
C THR A 17 -6.53 -0.49 6.78
N PHE A 18 -6.75 -0.03 5.56
CA PHE A 18 -5.73 0.56 4.71
C PHE A 18 -5.88 2.08 4.72
N GLY A 19 -4.83 2.78 5.16
CA GLY A 19 -4.74 4.23 5.02
C GLY A 19 -4.69 4.56 3.54
N MET A 20 -5.68 5.31 3.04
CA MET A 20 -5.78 5.68 1.62
C MET A 20 -4.79 6.81 1.28
N TRP A 21 -4.83 7.31 0.04
CA TRP A 21 -4.05 8.48 -0.33
C TRP A 21 -4.58 9.74 0.36
N VAL A 22 -3.66 10.53 0.92
CA VAL A 22 -3.97 11.87 1.46
C VAL A 22 -4.31 12.82 0.31
N PRO A 23 -4.99 13.96 0.57
CA PRO A 23 -5.20 14.96 -0.47
C PRO A 23 -3.87 15.34 -1.16
N THR A 24 -3.82 15.20 -2.49
CA THR A 24 -2.63 15.41 -3.31
C THR A 24 -2.84 16.54 -4.31
N THR A 25 -1.75 17.20 -4.67
CA THR A 25 -1.71 18.23 -5.73
C THR A 25 -1.23 17.70 -7.07
N ASP A 26 -0.78 16.45 -7.13
CA ASP A 26 -0.37 15.77 -8.37
C ASP A 26 -1.44 14.74 -8.76
N PRO A 27 -2.38 15.09 -9.65
CA PRO A 27 -3.48 14.20 -10.05
C PRO A 27 -3.04 13.13 -11.07
N SER A 28 -1.97 13.38 -11.83
CA SER A 28 -1.43 12.41 -12.79
C SER A 28 -0.56 11.38 -12.10
N GLY A 29 0.22 11.81 -11.10
CA GLY A 29 1.14 10.97 -10.35
C GLY A 29 1.97 10.06 -11.25
N SER A 30 2.12 8.83 -10.79
CA SER A 30 2.81 7.71 -11.42
C SER A 30 2.01 7.07 -12.56
N GLY A 31 1.37 7.88 -13.41
CA GLY A 31 0.62 7.41 -14.58
C GLY A 31 -0.84 7.05 -14.30
N LEU A 32 -1.44 7.58 -13.24
CA LEU A 32 -2.89 7.44 -12.97
C LEU A 32 -3.73 8.09 -14.06
N ILE A 33 -3.23 9.19 -14.64
CA ILE A 33 -3.82 9.84 -15.82
C ILE A 33 -2.82 9.71 -16.96
N ALA A 34 -3.21 8.97 -17.99
CA ALA A 34 -2.41 8.78 -19.20
C ALA A 34 -3.09 9.47 -20.39
N ASN A 35 -2.28 9.96 -21.33
CA ASN A 35 -2.76 10.53 -22.60
C ASN A 35 -3.05 9.46 -23.67
N VAL A 36 -3.08 8.18 -23.28
CA VAL A 36 -3.41 7.05 -24.14
C VAL A 36 -4.70 6.39 -23.69
N ARG A 37 -5.47 5.87 -24.65
CA ARG A 37 -6.63 5.01 -24.37
C ARG A 37 -6.19 3.55 -24.32
N PHE A 38 -6.76 2.81 -23.38
CA PHE A 38 -6.58 1.37 -23.28
C PHE A 38 -7.79 0.63 -23.84
N ASN A 39 -7.59 -0.62 -24.23
CA ASN A 39 -8.65 -1.47 -24.75
C ASN A 39 -9.86 -1.53 -23.81
N GLY A 40 -11.08 -1.48 -24.38
CA GLY A 40 -12.34 -1.41 -23.64
C GLY A 40 -12.75 -0.02 -23.14
N GLN A 41 -11.87 0.99 -23.23
CA GLN A 41 -12.26 2.38 -22.95
C GLN A 41 -12.99 3.02 -24.13
N GLU A 42 -13.93 3.92 -23.83
CA GLU A 42 -14.63 4.70 -24.85
C GLU A 42 -13.62 5.51 -25.71
N GLY A 43 -13.76 5.39 -27.03
CA GLY A 43 -12.88 6.04 -28.00
C GLY A 43 -11.49 5.39 -28.14
N ALA A 44 -11.25 4.22 -27.56
CA ALA A 44 -10.03 3.45 -27.81
C ALA A 44 -10.00 2.94 -29.26
N ALA A 45 -8.84 3.03 -29.92
CA ALA A 45 -8.63 2.43 -31.23
C ALA A 45 -8.74 0.89 -31.17
N PRO A 46 -9.06 0.20 -32.28
CA PRO A 46 -9.12 -1.27 -32.30
C PRO A 46 -7.82 -1.98 -31.89
N ASN A 47 -6.67 -1.31 -32.02
CA ASN A 47 -5.36 -1.80 -31.61
C ASN A 47 -4.83 -1.15 -30.33
N ALA A 48 -5.70 -0.53 -29.53
CA ALA A 48 -5.30 0.07 -28.25
C ALA A 48 -4.68 -0.98 -27.32
N PRO A 49 -3.63 -0.61 -26.55
CA PRO A 49 -2.98 -1.54 -25.63
C PRO A 49 -3.95 -1.96 -24.52
N ASN A 50 -3.78 -3.18 -24.00
CA ASN A 50 -4.44 -3.56 -22.75
C ASN A 50 -3.77 -2.81 -21.59
N HIS A 51 -4.59 -2.28 -20.68
CA HIS A 51 -4.06 -1.72 -19.44
C HIS A 51 -3.45 -2.84 -18.60
N SER A 52 -2.26 -2.62 -18.06
CA SER A 52 -1.60 -3.53 -17.12
C SER A 52 -0.90 -2.71 -16.04
N HIS A 53 -0.90 -3.26 -14.83
CA HIS A 53 -0.26 -2.66 -13.66
C HIS A 53 0.47 -3.74 -12.87
N LEU A 54 1.55 -3.38 -12.16
CA LEU A 54 2.39 -4.33 -11.40
C LEU A 54 1.57 -5.19 -10.42
N GLY A 55 0.46 -4.65 -9.90
CA GLY A 55 -0.44 -5.37 -8.99
C GLY A 55 -1.15 -6.58 -9.60
N VAL A 56 -1.30 -6.65 -10.93
CA VAL A 56 -2.03 -7.74 -11.60
C VAL A 56 -1.40 -9.10 -11.30
N LEU A 57 -0.06 -9.22 -11.37
CA LEU A 57 0.64 -10.47 -11.08
C LEU A 57 0.57 -10.87 -9.60
N GLY A 58 0.43 -9.90 -8.69
CA GLY A 58 0.17 -10.17 -7.28
C GLY A 58 -1.20 -10.84 -7.09
N VAL A 59 -2.22 -10.35 -7.80
CA VAL A 59 -3.57 -10.92 -7.75
C VAL A 59 -3.62 -12.27 -8.46
N THR A 60 -3.26 -12.35 -9.74
CA THR A 60 -3.41 -13.58 -10.53
C THR A 60 -2.38 -14.64 -10.12
N GLY A 61 -1.12 -14.26 -9.98
CA GLY A 61 -0.03 -15.17 -9.65
C GLY A 61 0.03 -15.58 -8.18
N PHE A 62 0.04 -14.63 -7.24
CA PHE A 62 0.27 -14.98 -5.82
C PHE A 62 -1.01 -15.37 -5.09
N LEU A 63 -2.09 -14.60 -5.30
CA LEU A 63 -3.38 -14.81 -4.62
C LEU A 63 -4.21 -15.89 -5.32
N MET A 64 -4.44 -15.78 -6.62
CA MET A 64 -5.27 -16.73 -7.37
C MET A 64 -4.50 -18.00 -7.77
N LYS A 65 -3.16 -17.94 -7.80
CA LYS A 65 -2.27 -19.04 -8.26
C LYS A 65 -2.58 -19.50 -9.70
N ASP A 66 -3.03 -18.56 -10.52
CA ASP A 66 -3.35 -18.76 -11.93
C ASP A 66 -3.09 -17.44 -12.66
N THR A 67 -2.01 -17.39 -13.44
CA THR A 67 -1.61 -16.20 -14.19
C THR A 67 -2.54 -15.86 -15.35
N THR A 68 -3.46 -16.77 -15.72
CA THR A 68 -4.48 -16.56 -16.74
C THR A 68 -5.83 -16.09 -16.19
N ALA A 69 -5.98 -16.07 -14.86
CA ALA A 69 -7.22 -15.66 -14.20
C ALA A 69 -7.56 -14.19 -14.46
N ASN A 70 -8.86 -13.87 -14.45
CA ASN A 70 -9.33 -12.50 -14.49
C ASN A 70 -9.21 -11.85 -13.10
N PRO A 71 -8.34 -10.84 -12.90
CA PRO A 71 -8.17 -10.21 -11.58
C PRO A 71 -9.44 -9.51 -11.08
N LEU A 72 -10.38 -9.17 -11.97
CA LEU A 72 -11.66 -8.55 -11.61
C LEU A 72 -12.64 -9.53 -10.94
N ASP A 73 -12.36 -10.83 -10.97
CA ASP A 73 -13.17 -11.83 -10.25
C ASP A 73 -12.91 -11.82 -8.74
N TYR A 74 -11.89 -11.07 -8.27
CA TYR A 74 -11.55 -10.95 -6.86
C TYR A 74 -12.67 -10.27 -6.06
N VAL A 75 -13.06 -10.90 -4.95
CA VAL A 75 -13.97 -10.33 -3.95
C VAL A 75 -13.32 -10.49 -2.57
N GLU A 76 -13.17 -9.40 -1.84
CA GLU A 76 -12.62 -9.42 -0.49
C GLU A 76 -13.50 -10.25 0.45
N GLY A 77 -12.90 -11.08 1.30
CA GLY A 77 -13.63 -12.04 2.14
C GLY A 77 -14.21 -13.24 1.38
N GLY A 78 -14.07 -13.29 0.05
CA GLY A 78 -14.56 -14.37 -0.80
C GLY A 78 -13.66 -15.62 -0.79
N LYS A 79 -13.76 -16.42 -1.86
CA LYS A 79 -13.11 -17.75 -1.97
C LYS A 79 -11.59 -17.77 -1.78
N TRP A 80 -10.89 -16.64 -1.98
CA TRP A 80 -9.44 -16.52 -1.78
C TRP A 80 -9.05 -15.92 -0.43
N ASN A 81 -9.98 -15.68 0.51
CA ASN A 81 -9.68 -15.01 1.76
C ASN A 81 -8.58 -15.70 2.58
N ARG A 82 -8.63 -17.04 2.68
CA ARG A 82 -7.57 -17.81 3.36
C ARG A 82 -6.20 -17.56 2.74
N ARG A 83 -6.12 -17.54 1.41
CA ARG A 83 -4.86 -17.29 0.69
C ARG A 83 -4.37 -15.86 0.87
N ARG A 84 -5.30 -14.89 0.95
CA ARG A 84 -4.98 -13.50 1.27
C ARG A 84 -4.38 -13.36 2.68
N GLU A 85 -4.94 -14.04 3.67
CA GLU A 85 -4.42 -14.06 5.04
C GLU A 85 -2.99 -14.65 5.07
N GLU A 86 -2.76 -15.77 4.40
CA GLU A 86 -1.40 -16.35 4.26
C GLU A 86 -0.41 -15.37 3.61
N LEU A 87 -0.81 -14.70 2.52
CA LEU A 87 0.05 -13.73 1.86
C LEU A 87 0.36 -12.52 2.75
N SER A 88 -0.62 -12.08 3.53
CA SER A 88 -0.42 -11.00 4.49
C SER A 88 0.59 -11.40 5.56
N GLU A 89 0.51 -12.61 6.09
CA GLU A 89 1.51 -13.13 7.04
C GLU A 89 2.93 -13.18 6.45
N TRP A 90 3.06 -13.45 5.15
CA TRP A 90 4.35 -13.59 4.49
C TRP A 90 4.96 -12.27 4.01
N LEU A 91 4.12 -11.34 3.54
CA LEU A 91 4.56 -10.17 2.76
C LEU A 91 4.28 -8.83 3.45
N ASP A 92 3.27 -8.76 4.32
CA ASP A 92 2.92 -7.48 4.94
C ASP A 92 3.97 -7.06 5.98
N SER A 93 4.59 -5.92 5.74
CA SER A 93 5.54 -5.29 6.67
C SER A 93 4.80 -4.44 7.72
N THR A 94 3.83 -5.04 8.41
CA THR A 94 2.89 -4.32 9.29
C THR A 94 3.09 -4.56 10.79
N ASN A 95 4.10 -5.33 11.20
CA ASN A 95 4.38 -5.57 12.61
C ASN A 95 4.83 -4.26 13.30
N PRO A 96 4.08 -3.73 14.29
CA PRO A 96 4.45 -2.48 14.95
C PRO A 96 5.48 -2.66 16.07
N ASP A 97 5.79 -3.90 16.49
CA ASP A 97 6.77 -4.16 17.53
C ASP A 97 8.19 -4.25 16.95
N LEU A 98 8.90 -3.12 17.01
CA LEU A 98 10.29 -2.99 16.57
C LEU A 98 11.28 -3.15 17.73
N SER A 99 10.86 -3.69 18.88
CA SER A 99 11.71 -3.78 20.08
C SER A 99 13.00 -4.58 19.84
N ALA A 100 12.96 -5.62 19.02
CA ALA A 100 14.13 -6.41 18.67
C ALA A 100 15.17 -5.61 17.85
N PHE A 101 14.71 -4.72 16.96
CA PHE A 101 15.60 -3.84 16.19
C PHE A 101 16.25 -2.79 17.10
N ALA A 102 15.43 -2.13 17.94
CA ALA A 102 15.91 -1.14 18.89
C ALA A 102 16.91 -1.72 19.91
N LYS A 103 16.64 -2.91 20.47
CA LYS A 103 17.55 -3.59 21.43
C LYS A 103 18.92 -3.93 20.84
N ARG A 104 19.03 -4.08 19.52
CA ARG A 104 20.31 -4.29 18.83
C ARG A 104 21.04 -2.97 18.49
N GLY A 105 20.53 -1.84 18.95
CA GLY A 105 21.08 -0.51 18.65
C GLY A 105 20.74 0.00 17.24
N GLY A 106 19.77 -0.63 16.56
CA GLY A 106 19.33 -0.22 15.24
C GLY A 106 18.75 1.20 15.26
N ARG A 107 18.99 1.97 14.20
CA ARG A 107 18.41 3.30 14.00
C ARG A 107 17.81 3.38 12.61
N VAL A 108 16.67 4.04 12.48
CA VAL A 108 15.95 4.16 11.21
C VAL A 108 15.46 5.58 10.98
N ILE A 109 15.60 6.03 9.73
CA ILE A 109 14.94 7.22 9.22
C ILE A 109 13.94 6.74 8.18
N VAL A 110 12.68 7.11 8.36
CA VAL A 110 11.60 6.86 7.40
C VAL A 110 11.17 8.20 6.83
N ALA A 111 11.13 8.31 5.50
CA ALA A 111 10.71 9.51 4.81
C ALA A 111 9.62 9.16 3.81
N ILE A 112 8.55 9.95 3.77
CA ILE A 112 7.41 9.73 2.88
C ILE A 112 7.03 11.01 2.15
N GLY A 113 6.50 10.88 0.94
CA GLY A 113 5.98 12.00 0.16
C GLY A 113 4.45 12.07 0.21
N THR A 114 3.87 13.26 0.43
CA THR A 114 2.40 13.41 0.47
C THR A 114 1.72 13.30 -0.89
N ASN A 115 2.47 13.45 -1.99
CA ASN A 115 1.99 13.29 -3.36
C ASN A 115 2.32 11.89 -3.93
N ASP A 116 2.82 10.93 -3.14
CA ASP A 116 3.10 9.58 -3.62
C ASP A 116 1.81 8.85 -4.01
N SER A 117 1.58 8.72 -5.32
CA SER A 117 0.43 8.03 -5.90
C SER A 117 0.61 6.50 -6.04
N LEU A 118 1.83 5.98 -5.86
CA LEU A 118 2.14 4.54 -5.94
C LEU A 118 2.01 3.88 -4.57
N ALA A 119 2.73 4.40 -3.58
CA ALA A 119 2.74 3.90 -2.22
C ALA A 119 1.94 4.85 -1.32
N SER A 120 0.77 4.40 -0.87
CA SER A 120 -0.15 5.25 -0.11
C SER A 120 0.54 5.94 1.09
N PRO A 121 0.60 7.28 1.13
CA PRO A 121 1.13 8.00 2.28
C PRO A 121 0.27 7.78 3.54
N GLY A 122 -1.04 7.59 3.40
CA GLY A 122 -1.92 7.29 4.53
C GLY A 122 -1.59 5.94 5.18
N ALA A 123 -1.25 4.92 4.39
CA ALA A 123 -0.86 3.62 4.93
C ALA A 123 0.48 3.71 5.69
N GLN A 124 1.42 4.50 5.18
CA GLN A 124 2.71 4.73 5.84
C GLN A 124 2.56 5.53 7.14
N LEU A 125 1.67 6.54 7.14
CA LEU A 125 1.28 7.29 8.34
C LEU A 125 0.65 6.38 9.40
N ASP A 126 -0.29 5.53 8.99
CA ASP A 126 -0.98 4.59 9.88
C ASP A 126 -0.02 3.56 10.48
N TYR A 127 0.96 3.07 9.72
CA TYR A 127 1.99 2.18 10.24
C TYR A 127 2.89 2.86 11.27
N TYR A 128 3.41 4.06 10.98
CA TYR A 128 4.24 4.75 11.96
C TYR A 128 3.45 5.08 13.24
N GLN A 129 2.16 5.42 13.11
CA GLN A 129 1.27 5.58 14.25
C GLN A 129 1.10 4.29 15.06
N SER A 130 0.95 3.13 14.40
CA SER A 130 0.80 1.85 15.13
C SER A 130 2.07 1.45 15.89
N VAL A 131 3.26 1.80 15.39
CA VAL A 131 4.53 1.64 16.12
C VAL A 131 4.55 2.53 17.37
N LEU A 132 4.14 3.79 17.25
CA LEU A 132 4.02 4.71 18.39
C LEU A 132 3.04 4.20 19.44
N ASP A 133 1.86 3.72 19.01
CA ASP A 133 0.83 3.18 19.90
C ASP A 133 1.32 1.91 20.61
N LYS A 134 2.10 1.07 19.92
CA LYS A 134 2.61 -0.20 20.46
C LYS A 134 3.78 -0.01 21.42
N MET A 135 4.73 0.86 21.10
CA MET A 135 6.02 0.96 21.80
C MET A 135 6.15 2.21 22.69
N GLY A 136 5.25 3.19 22.51
CA GLY A 136 5.29 4.49 23.17
C GLY A 136 6.26 5.46 22.48
N ARG A 137 5.86 6.73 22.40
CA ARG A 137 6.63 7.78 21.71
C ARG A 137 8.06 7.91 22.24
N ALA A 138 8.27 7.94 23.55
CA ALA A 138 9.61 8.10 24.12
C ALA A 138 10.57 7.00 23.64
N SER A 139 10.15 5.73 23.66
CA SER A 139 10.94 4.61 23.17
C SER A 139 11.23 4.72 21.67
N VAL A 140 10.23 5.11 20.87
CA VAL A 140 10.37 5.26 19.41
C VAL A 140 11.32 6.41 19.06
N ASP A 141 11.24 7.52 19.79
CA ASP A 141 12.10 8.69 19.62
C ASP A 141 13.58 8.40 19.97
N GLU A 142 13.93 7.26 20.55
CA GLU A 142 15.34 6.86 20.75
C GLU A 142 15.96 6.25 19.48
N PHE A 143 15.18 5.62 18.60
CA PHE A 143 15.72 4.84 17.47
C PHE A 143 15.13 5.18 16.10
N ALA A 144 13.97 5.83 16.02
CA ALA A 144 13.30 6.11 14.75
C ALA A 144 12.99 7.60 14.58
N ARG A 145 13.11 8.09 13.34
CA ARG A 145 12.59 9.40 12.92
C ARG A 145 11.72 9.24 11.70
N PHE A 146 10.63 9.99 11.65
CA PHE A 146 9.66 9.96 10.56
C PHE A 146 9.48 11.36 9.98
N TYR A 147 9.78 11.50 8.70
CA TYR A 147 9.70 12.76 7.97
C TYR A 147 8.59 12.67 6.92
N VAL A 148 7.62 13.59 7.02
CA VAL A 148 6.54 13.73 6.04
C VAL A 148 6.88 14.92 5.17
N ILE A 149 7.17 14.67 3.89
CA ILE A 149 7.63 15.70 2.96
C ILE A 149 6.43 16.15 2.10
N PRO A 150 6.01 17.42 2.24
CA PRO A 150 4.87 17.92 1.49
C PRO A 150 5.21 18.03 0.00
N GLN A 151 4.20 17.79 -0.84
CA GLN A 151 4.27 17.90 -2.31
C GLN A 151 5.31 16.98 -2.98
N THR A 152 5.84 16.01 -2.26
CA THR A 152 6.82 15.04 -2.76
C THR A 152 6.12 13.76 -3.19
N GLY A 153 6.49 13.26 -4.36
CA GLY A 153 5.98 12.05 -5.00
C GLY A 153 6.75 10.78 -4.61
N HIS A 154 6.59 9.76 -5.45
CA HIS A 154 7.18 8.45 -5.20
C HIS A 154 8.71 8.48 -5.30
N GLY A 155 9.39 7.81 -4.37
CA GLY A 155 10.85 7.80 -4.32
C GLY A 155 11.47 9.14 -3.93
N LEU A 156 10.70 10.01 -3.26
CA LEU A 156 11.09 11.35 -2.82
C LEU A 156 11.38 12.34 -3.97
N THR A 157 10.69 12.15 -5.10
CA THR A 157 10.78 13.01 -6.29
C THR A 157 9.73 14.10 -6.35
#